data_AF-A0A533XH10-F1
#
_entry.id   AF-A0A533XH10-F1
#
_cell.length_a   1.000
_cell.length_b   1.000
_cell.length_c   1.000
_cell.angle_alpha   90.00
_cell.angle_beta   90.00
_cell.angle_gamma   90.00
#
_symmetry.space_group_name_H-M   'P 1'
#
loop_
_entity.id
_entity.type
_entity.pdbx_description
1 polymer ?
#
loop_
_entity_poly.entity_id
_entity_poly.type
_entity_poly.pdbx_seq_one_letter_code
_entity_poly.pdbx_strand_id
1 'polypeptide(L)'
;MIVKEEVEKFKTEEISLTGDIVSLDEIAKKRGVTLESVRAALVDFKTYGYARVGDFFLSRTKLEEIDEKLKGVHMLTGALQVIEACGVKGEGQKVLDALGYTSVWEGMEMDQVRISKSATTSRSASISN
;
A
#
# COMPACT_ATOMS: atom_id res chain seq x y z
N MET A 1 21.14 -8.13 -20.29
CA MET A 1 20.95 -6.89 -19.49
C MET A 1 19.90 -6.07 -20.22
N ILE A 2 18.62 -6.16 -19.83
CA ILE A 2 17.52 -5.44 -20.50
C ILE A 2 16.86 -4.49 -19.50
N VAL A 3 16.79 -4.90 -18.23
CA VAL A 3 16.20 -4.14 -17.12
C VAL A 3 16.83 -2.75 -16.90
N LYS A 4 18.13 -2.57 -17.14
CA LYS A 4 18.79 -1.28 -16.87
C LYS A 4 18.37 -0.18 -17.84
N GLU A 5 18.23 -0.51 -19.13
CA GLU A 5 17.93 0.47 -20.18
C GLU A 5 16.44 0.89 -20.13
N GLU A 6 15.55 -0.03 -19.76
CA GLU A 6 14.13 0.27 -19.52
C GLU A 6 13.93 1.23 -18.34
N VAL A 7 14.70 1.05 -17.26
CA VAL A 7 14.61 1.89 -16.06
C VAL A 7 15.10 3.33 -16.33
N GLU A 8 16.10 3.53 -17.19
CA GLU A 8 16.59 4.88 -17.54
C GLU A 8 15.58 5.66 -18.37
N LYS A 9 14.90 5.02 -19.34
CA LYS A 9 13.76 5.64 -20.02
C LYS A 9 12.64 5.97 -19.04
N PHE A 10 12.39 5.09 -18.07
CA PHE A 10 11.35 5.27 -17.06
C PHE A 10 11.63 6.41 -16.07
N LYS A 11 12.90 6.70 -15.75
CA LYS A 11 13.29 7.83 -14.87
C LYS A 11 13.14 9.19 -15.55
N THR A 12 13.16 9.24 -16.88
CA THR A 12 13.20 10.48 -17.65
C THR A 12 11.80 11.04 -17.91
N GLU A 13 10.79 10.18 -17.96
CA GLU A 13 9.40 10.59 -18.05
C GLU A 13 8.82 10.79 -16.65
N GLU A 14 8.42 12.01 -16.33
CA GLU A 14 7.73 12.34 -15.08
C GLU A 14 6.57 11.35 -14.86
N ILE A 15 6.71 10.48 -13.85
CA ILE A 15 5.69 9.49 -13.52
C ILE A 15 4.53 10.26 -12.90
N SER A 16 3.64 10.71 -13.77
CA SER A 16 2.36 11.28 -13.37
C SER A 16 1.50 10.12 -12.83
N LEU A 17 1.56 9.90 -11.52
CA LEU A 17 0.58 9.07 -10.82
C LEU A 17 -0.77 9.81 -10.90
N THR A 18 -1.53 9.57 -11.96
CA THR A 18 -2.87 10.13 -12.14
C THR A 18 -3.89 9.23 -11.47
N GLY A 19 -4.35 9.62 -10.29
CA GLY A 19 -5.44 8.96 -9.57
C GLY A 19 -5.17 8.83 -8.06
N ASP A 20 -6.21 8.39 -7.34
CA ASP A 20 -6.13 8.15 -5.90
C ASP A 20 -5.46 6.82 -5.54
N ILE A 21 -5.61 5.82 -6.41
CA ILE A 21 -5.03 4.49 -6.26
C ILE A 21 -4.41 4.10 -7.59
N VAL A 22 -3.12 3.78 -7.56
CA VAL A 22 -2.38 3.36 -8.75
C VAL A 22 -1.65 2.07 -8.44
N SER A 23 -1.97 0.98 -9.15
CA SER A 23 -1.26 -0.29 -9.03
C SER A 23 -0.02 -0.31 -9.92
N LEU A 24 1.05 -0.92 -9.42
CA LEU A 24 2.27 -1.14 -10.19
C LEU A 24 2.02 -1.93 -11.48
N ASP A 25 1.11 -2.92 -11.42
CA ASP A 25 0.72 -3.73 -12.58
C ASP A 25 0.04 -2.89 -13.68
N GLU A 26 -0.84 -1.96 -13.30
CA GLU A 26 -1.48 -1.06 -14.29
C GLU A 26 -0.47 -0.07 -14.87
N ILE A 27 0.46 0.45 -14.06
CA ILE A 27 1.56 1.30 -14.57
C ILE A 27 2.42 0.51 -15.56
N ALA A 28 2.80 -0.71 -15.19
CA ALA A 28 3.61 -1.60 -16.01
C ALA A 28 2.93 -1.89 -17.35
N LYS A 29 1.65 -2.28 -17.33
CA LYS A 29 0.84 -2.52 -18.54
C LYS A 29 0.67 -1.27 -19.40
N LYS A 30 0.33 -0.12 -18.80
CA LYS A 30 0.11 1.14 -19.52
C LYS A 30 1.39 1.64 -20.20
N ARG A 31 2.55 1.38 -19.59
CA ARG A 31 3.87 1.74 -20.10
C ARG A 31 4.52 0.65 -20.96
N GLY A 32 3.95 -0.56 -21.00
CA GLY A 32 4.51 -1.71 -21.69
C GLY A 32 5.81 -2.24 -21.08
N VAL A 33 6.05 -2.01 -19.79
CA VAL A 33 7.26 -2.44 -19.08
C VAL A 33 6.94 -3.54 -18.07
N THR A 34 7.98 -4.18 -17.53
CA THR A 34 7.84 -5.19 -16.47
C THR A 34 7.62 -4.57 -15.10
N LEU A 35 6.88 -5.26 -14.22
CA LEU A 35 6.62 -4.83 -12.84
C LEU A 35 7.92 -4.61 -12.04
N GLU A 36 8.95 -5.43 -12.29
CA GLU A 36 10.27 -5.24 -11.69
C GLU A 36 10.94 -3.92 -12.10
N SER A 37 10.80 -3.52 -13.37
CA SER A 37 11.35 -2.25 -13.87
C SER A 37 10.63 -1.06 -13.22
N VAL A 38 9.30 -1.13 -13.08
CA VAL A 38 8.53 -0.11 -12.36
C VAL A 38 8.96 -0.03 -10.90
N ARG A 39 9.09 -1.18 -10.21
CA ARG A 39 9.57 -1.22 -8.83
C ARG A 39 10.97 -0.61 -8.70
N ALA A 40 11.90 -0.97 -9.59
CA ALA A 40 13.28 -0.49 -9.58
C ALA A 40 13.35 1.03 -9.82
N ALA A 41 12.57 1.55 -10.74
CA ALA A 41 12.53 2.98 -11.01
C ALA A 41 11.87 3.78 -9.88
N LEU A 42 10.86 3.19 -9.21
CA LEU A 42 10.15 3.81 -8.09
C LEU A 42 10.85 3.66 -6.74
N VAL A 43 11.92 2.86 -6.63
CA VAL A 43 12.74 2.80 -5.39
C VAL A 43 13.41 4.15 -5.10
N ASP A 44 13.90 4.83 -6.15
CA ASP A 44 14.53 6.16 -6.04
C ASP A 44 13.54 7.31 -6.24
N PHE A 45 12.31 7.02 -6.65
CA PHE A 45 11.33 8.04 -6.96
C PHE A 45 10.72 8.57 -5.66
N LYS A 46 10.98 9.83 -5.35
CA LYS A 46 10.27 10.54 -4.28
C LYS A 46 8.81 10.68 -4.68
N THR A 47 7.99 9.79 -4.17
CA THR A 47 6.54 9.85 -4.28
C THR A 47 6.01 10.99 -3.41
N TYR A 48 6.10 12.22 -3.93
CA TYR A 48 5.55 13.39 -3.27
C TYR A 48 4.03 13.27 -3.20
N GLY A 49 3.49 12.98 -2.01
CA GLY A 49 2.06 12.90 -1.75
C GLY A 49 1.42 11.52 -1.94
N TYR A 50 2.20 10.48 -2.24
CA TYR A 50 1.73 9.10 -2.32
C TYR A 50 2.46 8.23 -1.30
N ALA A 51 1.76 7.28 -0.67
CA ALA A 51 2.38 6.23 0.12
C ALA A 51 2.33 4.91 -0.65
N ARG A 52 3.46 4.22 -0.68
CA ARG A 52 3.56 2.89 -1.27
C ARG A 52 3.07 1.86 -0.25
N VAL A 53 2.00 1.15 -0.61
CA VAL A 53 1.49 0.02 0.15
C VAL A 53 1.64 -1.23 -0.70
N GLY A 54 2.72 -1.95 -0.45
CA GLY A 54 3.12 -3.12 -1.22
C GLY A 54 3.27 -2.81 -2.72
N ASP A 55 2.29 -3.26 -3.50
CA ASP A 55 2.22 -3.10 -4.95
C ASP A 55 1.34 -1.94 -5.44
N PHE A 56 0.76 -1.18 -4.51
CA PHE A 56 -0.11 -0.05 -4.80
C PHE A 56 0.50 1.26 -4.30
N PHE A 57 0.21 2.35 -5.00
CA PHE A 57 0.43 3.72 -4.57
C PHE A 57 -0.91 4.33 -4.24
N LEU A 58 -1.07 4.75 -2.99
CA LEU A 58 -2.25 5.48 -2.54
C LEU A 58 -1.88 6.94 -2.34
N SER A 59 -2.73 7.85 -2.83
CA SER A 59 -2.60 9.28 -2.52
C SER A 59 -2.81 9.48 -1.02
N ARG A 60 -2.17 10.51 -0.43
CA ARG A 60 -2.43 10.87 0.97
C ARG A 60 -3.91 11.12 1.24
N THR A 61 -4.59 11.80 0.33
CA THR A 61 -6.04 12.03 0.40
C THR A 61 -6.82 10.72 0.52
N LYS A 62 -6.44 9.70 -0.26
CA LYS A 62 -7.11 8.40 -0.20
C LYS A 62 -6.80 7.64 1.08
N LEU A 63 -5.58 7.73 1.58
CA LEU A 63 -5.21 7.18 2.89
C LEU A 63 -5.99 7.82 4.03
N GLU A 64 -6.17 9.14 4.01
CA GLU A 64 -6.99 9.87 4.98
C GLU A 64 -8.46 9.43 4.90
N GLU A 65 -9.03 9.33 3.69
CA GLU A 65 -10.40 8.83 3.51
C GLU A 65 -10.57 7.41 4.06
N ILE A 66 -9.59 6.53 3.83
CA ILE A 66 -9.60 5.17 4.37
C ILE A 66 -9.50 5.20 5.90
N ASP A 67 -8.57 5.98 6.50
CA ASP A 67 -8.47 6.10 7.96
C ASP A 67 -9.77 6.61 8.59
N GLU A 68 -10.42 7.61 7.97
CA GLU A 68 -11.71 8.11 8.45
C GLU A 68 -12.81 7.07 8.39
N LYS A 69 -12.90 6.30 7.29
CA LYS A 69 -13.87 5.20 7.19
C LYS A 69 -13.57 4.08 8.19
N LEU A 70 -12.29 3.83 8.49
CA LEU A 70 -11.86 2.82 9.46
C LEU A 70 -12.12 3.21 10.91
N LYS A 71 -12.21 4.51 11.26
CA LYS A 71 -12.52 4.94 12.64
C LYS A 71 -13.82 4.38 13.19
N GLY A 72 -14.79 4.05 12.32
CA GLY A 72 -16.07 3.43 12.71
C GLY A 72 -16.06 1.90 12.65
N VAL A 73 -14.94 1.28 12.27
CA VAL A 73 -14.85 -0.16 12.00
C VAL A 73 -13.93 -0.82 13.01
N HIS A 74 -14.46 -1.77 13.76
CA HIS A 74 -13.71 -2.53 14.77
C HIS A 74 -13.35 -3.95 14.30
N MET A 75 -13.97 -4.44 13.24
CA MET A 75 -13.75 -5.79 12.70
C MET A 75 -12.77 -5.77 11.54
N LEU A 76 -11.82 -6.71 11.51
CA LEU A 76 -10.86 -6.86 10.41
C LEU A 76 -11.57 -7.07 9.08
N THR A 77 -12.59 -7.94 9.05
CA THR A 77 -13.36 -8.22 7.83
C THR A 77 -14.04 -6.96 7.28
N GLY A 78 -14.62 -6.14 8.15
CA GLY A 78 -15.20 -4.86 7.75
C GLY A 78 -14.16 -3.87 7.25
N ALA A 79 -12.97 -3.85 7.89
CA ALA A 79 -11.89 -2.97 7.51
C ALA A 79 -11.34 -3.31 6.11
N LEU A 80 -11.15 -4.61 5.84
CA LEU A 80 -10.76 -5.11 4.53
C LEU A 80 -11.82 -4.76 3.48
N GLN A 81 -13.11 -4.93 3.77
CA GLN A 81 -14.18 -4.54 2.84
C GLN A 81 -14.18 -3.04 2.51
N VAL A 82 -13.94 -2.17 3.50
CA VAL A 82 -13.82 -0.71 3.26
C VAL A 82 -12.66 -0.41 2.32
N ILE A 83 -11.51 -1.07 2.54
CA ILE A 83 -10.31 -0.87 1.73
C ILE A 83 -10.51 -1.41 0.30
N GLU A 84 -11.16 -2.56 0.17
CA GLU A 84 -11.52 -3.16 -1.12
C GLU A 84 -12.53 -2.30 -1.89
N ALA A 85 -13.52 -1.74 -1.19
CA ALA A 85 -14.50 -0.80 -1.75
C ALA A 85 -13.84 0.50 -2.22
N CYS A 86 -12.74 0.90 -1.57
CA CYS A 86 -11.92 2.01 -2.02
C CYS A 86 -11.12 1.69 -3.29
N GLY A 87 -10.89 0.41 -3.61
CA GLY A 87 -10.18 -0.03 -4.82
C GLY A 87 -8.89 -0.82 -4.57
N VAL A 88 -8.49 -1.03 -3.31
CA VAL A 88 -7.31 -1.82 -2.97
C VAL A 88 -7.70 -3.25 -2.62
N LYS A 89 -7.50 -4.17 -3.56
CA LYS A 89 -7.84 -5.59 -3.40
C LYS A 89 -6.62 -6.42 -3.03
N GLY A 90 -6.78 -7.35 -2.09
CA GLY A 90 -5.72 -8.27 -1.65
C GLY A 90 -4.60 -7.65 -0.80
N GLU A 91 -4.48 -6.33 -0.75
CA GLU A 91 -3.45 -5.61 0.02
C GLU A 91 -4.02 -4.86 1.23
N GLY A 92 -5.29 -5.11 1.58
CA GLY A 92 -5.97 -4.41 2.68
C GLY A 92 -5.23 -4.55 4.02
N GLN A 93 -4.64 -5.70 4.30
CA GLN A 93 -3.82 -5.91 5.49
C GLN A 93 -2.58 -5.00 5.52
N LYS A 94 -1.94 -4.76 4.37
CA LYS A 94 -0.78 -3.87 4.26
C LYS A 94 -1.20 -2.40 4.40
N VAL A 95 -2.39 -2.03 3.92
CA VAL A 95 -2.93 -0.68 4.10
C VAL A 95 -3.19 -0.42 5.59
N LEU A 96 -3.75 -1.40 6.30
CA LEU A 96 -3.95 -1.33 7.75
C LEU A 96 -2.60 -1.18 8.49
N ASP A 97 -1.61 -1.99 8.16
CA ASP A 97 -0.26 -1.91 8.75
C ASP A 97 0.39 -0.54 8.48
N ALA A 98 0.25 -0.01 7.25
CA ALA A 98 0.75 1.32 6.87
C ALA A 98 0.03 2.46 7.62
N LEU A 99 -1.23 2.28 7.98
CA LEU A 99 -2.03 3.20 8.80
C LEU A 99 -1.81 3.01 10.32
N GLY A 100 -1.06 1.98 10.73
CA GLY A 100 -0.79 1.65 12.13
C GLY A 100 -1.89 0.84 12.83
N TYR A 101 -2.77 0.19 12.07
CA TYR A 101 -3.74 -0.76 12.59
C TYR A 101 -3.14 -2.16 12.69
N THR A 102 -3.41 -2.84 13.79
CA THR A 102 -3.06 -4.26 13.98
C THR A 102 -4.34 -5.08 14.12
N SER A 103 -4.28 -6.30 13.63
CA SER A 103 -5.29 -7.31 13.88
C SER A 103 -5.02 -7.99 15.22
N VAL A 104 -5.94 -7.84 16.16
CA VAL A 104 -5.96 -8.54 17.45
C VAL A 104 -6.92 -9.71 17.34
N TRP A 105 -6.42 -10.90 17.68
CA TRP A 105 -7.21 -12.12 17.74
C TRP A 105 -7.75 -12.29 19.15
N GLU A 106 -9.05 -12.03 19.34
CA GLU A 106 -9.74 -12.35 20.59
C GLU A 106 -10.38 -13.75 20.47
N GLY A 107 -9.61 -14.81 20.76
CA GLY A 107 -10.14 -16.17 20.93
C GLY A 107 -9.86 -17.16 19.78
N MET A 108 -10.43 -18.37 19.91
CA MET A 108 -10.27 -19.51 18.99
C MET A 108 -11.09 -19.39 17.69
N GLU A 109 -11.96 -18.38 17.57
CA GLU A 109 -12.78 -18.18 16.38
C GLU A 109 -12.13 -17.16 15.44
N MET A 110 -11.77 -17.61 14.23
CA MET A 110 -11.16 -16.75 13.20
C MET A 110 -12.07 -15.62 12.72
N ASP A 111 -13.36 -15.66 13.06
CA ASP A 111 -14.36 -14.67 12.65
C ASP A 111 -14.37 -13.42 13.56
N GLN A 112 -13.74 -13.48 14.73
CA GLN A 112 -13.72 -12.39 15.71
C GLN A 112 -12.39 -11.61 15.73
N VAL A 113 -11.73 -11.50 14.58
CA VAL A 113 -10.52 -10.67 14.49
C VAL A 113 -10.90 -9.20 14.49
N ARG A 114 -10.46 -8.48 15.52
CA ARG A 114 -10.69 -7.04 15.66
C ARG A 114 -9.48 -6.25 15.20
N ILE A 115 -9.71 -5.08 14.64
CA ILE A 115 -8.64 -4.13 14.34
C ILE A 115 -8.54 -3.10 15.46
N SER A 116 -7.32 -2.90 15.94
CA SER A 116 -6.99 -1.87 16.92
C SER A 116 -5.89 -0.99 16.35
N LYS A 117 -6.10 0.32 16.39
CA LYS A 117 -5.05 1.28 16.04
C LYS A 117 -4.00 1.24 17.13
N SER A 118 -2.90 0.55 16.88
CA SER A 118 -1.76 0.63 17.78
C SER A 118 -1.08 1.97 17.56
N ALA A 119 -1.09 2.84 18.56
CA ALA A 119 -0.18 3.97 18.62
C ALA A 119 1.25 3.49 18.89
N THR A 120 1.76 2.56 18.08
CA THR A 120 3.08 1.95 18.26
C THR A 120 4.01 2.43 17.16
N THR A 121 4.61 3.59 17.45
CA THR A 121 6.05 3.87 17.32
C THR A 121 6.89 2.71 16.81
N SER A 122 7.57 2.94 15.68
CA SER A 122 8.84 2.32 15.30
C SER A 122 8.89 0.79 15.35
N ARG A 123 8.56 0.14 14.22
CA ARG A 123 9.09 -1.19 13.93
C ARG A 123 10.56 -1.06 13.48
N SER A 124 11.42 -0.64 14.39
CA SER A 124 12.84 -0.98 14.36
C SER A 124 12.92 -2.48 14.67
N ALA A 125 12.76 -3.31 13.64
CA ALA A 125 13.18 -4.70 13.73
C ALA A 125 14.72 -4.73 13.65
N SER A 126 15.35 -4.36 14.76
CA SER A 126 16.66 -4.89 15.11
C SER A 126 16.48 -6.38 15.33
N ILE A 127 16.93 -7.20 14.38
CA ILE A 127 17.37 -8.56 14.71
C ILE A 127 18.88 -8.51 14.59
N SER A 128 19.50 -8.28 15.75
CA SER A 128 20.91 -8.52 15.98
C SER A 128 21.13 -9.98 16.34
N ASN A 129 22.24 -10.49 15.80
CA ASN A 129 23.02 -11.67 16.18
C ASN A 129 22.66 -13.01 15.52
#